data_AF-A0AAW0D548-F1
#
_entry.id   AF-A0AAW0D548-F1
#
_cell.length_a   1.000
_cell.length_b   1.000
_cell.length_c   1.000
_cell.angle_alpha   90.00
_cell.angle_beta   90.00
_cell.angle_gamma   90.00
#
_symmetry.space_group_name_H-M   'P 1'
#
loop_
_entity.id
_entity.type
_entity.pdbx_description
1 polymer ?
#
loop_
_entity_poly.entity_id
_entity_poly.type
_entity_poly.pdbx_seq_one_letter_code
_entity_poly.pdbx_strand_id
1 'polypeptide(L)'
;MMFAPKLGALFSLVLCVSQATAHYVFPSLVVNGVTTTPWENVRKTNNYYSHNPVTDVKSADFRCYDTETNAKASTIKVAAGSQLGIMSDGTIAHPGVVNVYMAKASGDVSNFKGDGNVWFKVYEEAAVADGNTITWPKSYTWEFSVKGIYFDANVDQPGITFTVPKSLPNGQYLGKY
;
A
#
# COMPACT_ATOMS: atom_id res chain seq x y z
N MET A 1 64.70 -1.10 -33.65
CA MET A 1 63.60 -2.02 -33.32
C MET A 1 63.20 -1.79 -31.87
N MET A 2 62.11 -1.06 -31.61
CA MET A 2 61.52 -0.91 -30.29
C MET A 2 59.99 -0.93 -30.50
N PHE A 3 59.33 -2.01 -30.08
CA PHE A 3 57.87 -2.08 -30.03
C PHE A 3 57.45 -1.94 -28.56
N ALA A 4 56.67 -0.90 -28.28
CA ALA A 4 56.05 -0.66 -26.98
C ALA A 4 54.86 -1.61 -26.75
N PRO A 5 54.59 -2.07 -25.52
CA PRO A 5 53.41 -2.87 -25.23
C PRO A 5 52.18 -1.96 -25.16
N LYS A 6 51.16 -2.27 -25.95
CA LYS A 6 49.84 -1.65 -25.82
C LYS A 6 49.12 -2.30 -24.64
N LEU A 7 49.02 -1.60 -23.51
CA LEU A 7 48.11 -1.94 -22.42
C LEU A 7 46.67 -1.78 -22.94
N GLY A 8 45.99 -2.89 -23.21
CA GLY A 8 44.56 -2.90 -23.50
C GLY A 8 43.78 -2.68 -22.21
N ALA A 9 43.15 -1.52 -22.06
CA ALA A 9 42.23 -1.25 -20.96
C ALA A 9 40.90 -2.00 -21.21
N LEU A 10 40.59 -2.98 -20.35
CA LEU A 10 39.26 -3.59 -20.29
C LEU A 10 38.37 -2.68 -19.43
N PHE A 11 37.46 -1.93 -20.05
CA PHE A 11 36.42 -1.17 -19.34
C PHE A 11 35.22 -2.11 -19.11
N SER A 12 35.08 -2.67 -17.91
CA SER A 12 33.84 -3.36 -17.52
C SER A 12 32.74 -2.32 -17.28
N LEU A 13 31.81 -2.21 -18.21
CA LEU A 13 30.61 -1.40 -18.07
C LEU A 13 29.63 -2.13 -17.13
N VAL A 14 29.62 -1.74 -15.85
CA VAL A 14 28.57 -2.18 -14.90
C VAL A 14 27.30 -1.41 -15.24
N LEU A 15 26.39 -2.03 -15.99
CA LEU A 15 25.02 -1.55 -16.15
C LEU A 15 24.31 -1.68 -14.80
N CYS A 16 24.22 -0.59 -14.05
CA CYS A 16 23.24 -0.47 -12.97
C CYS A 16 21.86 -0.41 -13.62
N VAL A 17 21.19 -1.56 -13.75
CA VAL A 17 19.76 -1.59 -14.03
C VAL A 17 19.06 -1.07 -12.78
N SER A 18 18.60 0.18 -12.81
CA SER A 18 17.65 0.66 -11.81
C SER A 18 16.36 -0.13 -11.99
N GLN A 19 16.12 -1.14 -11.15
CA GLN A 19 14.80 -1.74 -11.04
C GLN A 19 13.88 -0.70 -10.42
N ALA A 20 13.10 -0.01 -11.25
CA ALA A 20 11.94 0.73 -10.79
C ALA A 20 10.89 -0.29 -10.33
N THR A 21 10.87 -0.62 -9.03
CA THR A 21 9.77 -1.41 -8.46
C THR A 21 8.65 -0.46 -8.09
N ALA A 22 7.64 -0.37 -8.96
CA ALA A 22 6.41 0.37 -8.68
C ALA A 22 5.43 -0.42 -7.80
N HIS A 23 5.71 -1.69 -7.52
CA HIS A 23 4.88 -2.57 -6.72
C HIS A 23 5.29 -2.49 -5.25
N TYR A 24 4.28 -2.44 -4.37
CA TYR A 24 4.43 -2.21 -2.94
C TYR A 24 3.43 -3.09 -2.17
N VAL A 25 3.70 -3.32 -0.89
CA VAL A 25 2.74 -3.88 0.07
C VAL A 25 2.54 -2.92 1.23
N PHE A 26 1.51 -3.13 2.06
CA PHE A 26 1.23 -2.30 3.24
C PHE A 26 1.48 -3.09 4.53
N PRO A 27 2.75 -3.28 4.95
CA PRO A 27 3.05 -4.19 6.05
C PRO A 27 2.81 -3.59 7.43
N SER A 28 2.69 -2.27 7.55
CA SER A 28 2.68 -1.57 8.84
C SER A 28 1.48 -0.66 9.01
N LEU A 29 1.03 -0.52 10.25
CA LEU A 29 0.10 0.52 10.66
C LEU A 29 0.87 1.77 11.10
N VAL A 30 0.20 2.92 11.06
CA VAL A 30 0.64 4.17 11.68
C VAL A 30 -0.35 4.52 12.79
N VAL A 31 0.07 4.44 14.05
CA VAL A 31 -0.80 4.72 15.20
C VAL A 31 -0.31 5.97 15.90
N ASN A 32 -1.13 7.02 15.90
CA ASN A 32 -0.77 8.32 16.47
C ASN A 32 0.61 8.84 15.98
N GLY A 33 0.88 8.71 14.68
CA GLY A 33 2.14 9.13 14.05
C GLY A 33 3.31 8.15 14.19
N VAL A 34 3.14 7.01 14.86
CA VAL A 34 4.20 5.99 15.02
C VAL A 34 3.93 4.80 14.12
N THR A 35 4.89 4.48 13.24
CA THR A 35 4.85 3.29 12.37
C THR A 35 5.17 2.03 13.16
N THR A 36 4.34 0.99 13.05
CA THR A 36 4.52 -0.30 13.71
C THR A 36 5.52 -1.19 12.96
N THR A 37 6.01 -2.25 13.60
CA THR A 37 6.84 -3.26 12.93
C THR A 37 6.08 -3.91 11.77
N PRO A 38 6.73 -4.18 10.62
CA PRO A 38 6.13 -4.91 9.51
C PRO A 38 5.45 -6.22 9.95
N TRP A 39 4.21 -6.40 9.53
CA TRP A 39 3.37 -7.58 9.78
C TRP A 39 3.03 -7.86 11.26
N GLU A 40 3.28 -6.91 12.17
CA GLU A 40 2.93 -7.07 13.58
C GLU A 40 1.42 -6.98 13.80
N ASN A 41 0.79 -5.96 13.20
CA ASN A 41 -0.66 -5.70 13.31
C ASN A 41 -1.41 -5.85 11.99
N VAL A 42 -0.68 -6.15 10.91
CA VAL A 42 -1.22 -6.41 9.58
C VAL A 42 -1.08 -7.89 9.27
N ARG A 43 -2.15 -8.51 8.75
CA ARG A 43 -2.05 -9.89 8.27
C ARG A 43 -1.11 -9.93 7.07
N LYS A 44 -0.10 -10.78 7.14
CA LYS A 44 0.86 -10.96 6.05
C LYS A 44 0.14 -11.42 4.79
N THR A 45 0.27 -10.65 3.72
CA THR A 45 -0.40 -10.91 2.44
C THR A 45 0.36 -11.94 1.61
N ASN A 46 -0.31 -12.59 0.66
CA ASN A 46 0.29 -13.58 -0.25
C ASN A 46 1.41 -12.95 -1.10
N ASN A 47 1.28 -11.66 -1.44
CA ASN A 47 2.27 -10.93 -2.22
C ASN A 47 3.44 -10.34 -1.41
N TYR A 48 3.64 -10.71 -0.15
CA TYR A 48 4.69 -10.11 0.70
C TYR A 48 6.12 -10.20 0.14
N TYR A 49 6.40 -11.12 -0.79
CA TYR A 49 7.64 -11.16 -1.56
C TYR A 49 7.49 -10.64 -3.00
N SER A 50 6.40 -11.01 -3.69
CA SER A 50 6.24 -10.71 -5.11
C SER A 50 5.76 -9.29 -5.40
N HIS A 51 5.07 -8.66 -4.43
CA HIS A 51 4.39 -7.38 -4.53
C HIS A 51 3.29 -7.32 -5.62
N ASN A 52 2.91 -8.47 -6.18
CA ASN A 52 1.87 -8.55 -7.21
C ASN A 52 0.50 -8.11 -6.66
N PRO A 53 -0.35 -7.48 -7.49
CA PRO A 53 -1.69 -7.08 -7.05
C PRO A 53 -2.69 -8.24 -7.11
N VAL A 54 -3.79 -8.11 -6.38
CA VAL A 54 -5.02 -8.86 -6.66
C VAL A 54 -5.70 -8.21 -7.87
N THR A 55 -5.96 -8.99 -8.92
CA THR A 55 -6.58 -8.49 -10.16
C THR A 55 -8.03 -8.94 -10.36
N ASP A 56 -8.48 -9.96 -9.64
CA ASP A 56 -9.87 -10.42 -9.65
C ASP A 56 -10.61 -10.01 -8.38
N VAL A 57 -11.56 -9.09 -8.53
CA VAL A 57 -12.41 -8.60 -7.42
C VAL A 57 -13.37 -9.65 -6.86
N LYS A 58 -13.56 -10.77 -7.57
CA LYS A 58 -14.37 -11.91 -7.10
C LYS A 58 -13.55 -12.93 -6.32
N SER A 59 -12.22 -12.82 -6.33
CA SER A 59 -11.35 -13.70 -5.55
C SER A 59 -11.57 -13.50 -4.05
N ALA A 60 -11.43 -14.58 -3.27
CA ALA A 60 -11.39 -14.51 -1.81
C ALA A 60 -10.24 -13.60 -1.30
N ASP A 61 -9.16 -13.48 -2.08
CA ASP A 61 -8.03 -12.60 -1.77
C ASP A 61 -8.38 -11.11 -1.85
N PHE A 62 -9.46 -10.72 -2.53
CA PHE A 62 -9.88 -9.32 -2.56
C PHE A 62 -10.29 -8.77 -1.17
N ARG A 63 -10.42 -9.64 -0.16
CA ARG A 63 -10.77 -9.27 1.22
C ARG A 63 -9.55 -8.84 2.04
N CYS A 64 -8.59 -9.74 2.24
CA CYS A 64 -7.38 -9.51 3.05
C CYS A 64 -6.09 -10.03 2.39
N TYR A 65 -6.17 -10.55 1.17
CA TYR A 65 -5.08 -11.14 0.40
C TYR A 65 -4.20 -12.12 1.19
N ASP A 66 -4.80 -13.00 1.99
CA ASP A 66 -4.13 -13.86 2.97
C ASP A 66 -4.50 -15.35 2.83
N THR A 67 -5.07 -15.79 1.70
CA THR A 67 -5.50 -17.20 1.54
C THR A 67 -4.35 -18.19 1.53
N GLU A 68 -3.16 -17.80 1.07
CA GLU A 68 -1.98 -18.66 1.05
C GLU A 68 -1.25 -18.60 2.40
N THR A 69 -1.07 -17.40 2.95
CA THR A 69 -0.33 -17.23 4.21
C THR A 69 -1.12 -17.68 5.44
N ASN A 70 -2.46 -17.61 5.38
CA ASN A 70 -3.37 -17.83 6.51
C ASN A 70 -2.95 -17.05 7.76
N ALA A 71 -2.35 -15.87 7.56
CA ALA A 71 -1.66 -15.14 8.60
C ALA A 71 -2.61 -14.59 9.67
N LYS A 72 -2.12 -14.60 10.91
CA LYS A 72 -2.69 -13.87 12.04
C LYS A 72 -1.75 -12.73 12.41
N ALA A 73 -2.29 -11.68 13.00
CA ALA A 73 -1.54 -10.53 13.48
C ALA A 73 -2.03 -10.14 14.88
N SER A 74 -1.16 -9.47 15.64
CA SER A 74 -1.51 -8.93 16.94
C SER A 74 -2.51 -7.79 16.79
N THR A 75 -3.52 -7.75 17.65
CA THR A 75 -4.49 -6.64 17.64
C THR A 75 -3.92 -5.43 18.36
N ILE A 76 -3.98 -4.25 17.74
CA ILE A 76 -3.61 -2.99 18.37
C ILE A 76 -4.84 -2.26 18.92
N LYS A 77 -4.70 -1.64 20.09
CA LYS A 77 -5.77 -0.86 20.71
C LYS A 77 -5.67 0.60 20.28
N VAL A 78 -6.72 1.10 19.64
CA VAL A 78 -6.86 2.50 19.23
C VAL A 78 -8.17 3.07 19.77
N ALA A 79 -8.21 4.37 20.04
CA ALA A 79 -9.42 5.05 20.46
C ALA A 79 -10.21 5.53 19.23
N ALA A 80 -11.55 5.46 19.28
CA ALA A 80 -12.36 6.16 18.29
C ALA A 80 -11.98 7.66 18.28
N GLY A 81 -11.81 8.25 17.10
CA GLY A 81 -11.33 9.61 16.93
C GLY A 81 -9.81 9.79 16.94
N SER A 82 -9.01 8.74 17.19
CA SER A 82 -7.55 8.84 17.05
C SER A 82 -7.12 8.73 15.59
N GLN A 83 -5.90 9.17 15.29
CA GLN A 83 -5.30 8.97 13.98
C GLN A 83 -4.85 7.51 13.84
N LEU A 84 -5.20 6.91 12.71
CA LEU A 84 -4.71 5.61 12.25
C LEU A 84 -4.22 5.76 10.81
N GLY A 85 -3.32 4.91 10.39
CA GLY A 85 -2.85 4.89 9.02
C GLY A 85 -2.23 3.56 8.63
N ILE A 86 -1.82 3.50 7.38
CA ILE A 86 -1.08 2.40 6.79
C ILE A 86 0.17 2.94 6.11
N MET A 87 1.25 2.17 6.19
CA MET A 87 2.52 2.49 5.59
C MET A 87 2.93 1.36 4.65
N SER A 88 3.32 1.70 3.43
CA SER A 88 3.94 0.81 2.48
C SER A 88 5.41 0.58 2.78
N ASP A 89 5.96 -0.50 2.24
CA ASP A 89 7.40 -0.81 2.30
C ASP A 89 8.25 -0.04 1.29
N GLY A 90 7.61 0.77 0.45
CA GLY A 90 8.24 1.72 -0.46
C GLY A 90 7.36 2.96 -0.63
N THR A 91 7.20 3.42 -1.87
CA THR A 91 6.26 4.49 -2.19
C THR A 91 5.07 3.94 -2.96
N ILE A 92 3.88 4.49 -2.70
CA ILE A 92 2.66 4.20 -3.45
C ILE A 92 2.81 4.81 -4.86
N ALA A 93 3.36 4.03 -5.78
CA ALA A 93 3.89 4.56 -7.03
C ALA A 93 2.89 4.61 -8.20
N HIS A 94 1.77 3.89 -8.08
CA HIS A 94 0.74 3.82 -9.11
C HIS A 94 -0.33 4.89 -8.92
N PRO A 95 -0.75 5.59 -10.00
CA PRO A 95 -1.92 6.46 -9.95
C PRO A 95 -3.16 5.65 -9.57
N GLY A 96 -3.88 6.09 -8.56
CA GLY A 96 -5.06 5.38 -8.09
C GLY A 96 -5.84 6.11 -7.02
N VAL A 97 -7.00 5.55 -6.69
CA VAL A 97 -7.79 5.94 -5.52
C VAL A 97 -7.36 5.12 -4.31
N VAL A 98 -7.59 5.67 -3.13
CA VAL A 98 -7.44 4.96 -1.86
C VAL A 98 -8.80 4.78 -1.23
N ASN A 99 -9.11 3.58 -0.74
CA ASN A 99 -10.32 3.34 0.03
C ASN A 99 -9.99 2.53 1.27
N VAL A 100 -10.33 3.04 2.45
CA VAL A 100 -10.18 2.29 3.70
C VAL A 100 -11.56 1.86 4.19
N TYR A 101 -11.68 0.57 4.51
CA TYR A 101 -12.87 -0.03 5.05
C TYR A 101 -12.58 -0.63 6.42
N MET A 102 -13.61 -0.68 7.26
CA MET A 102 -13.58 -1.40 8.52
C MET A 102 -14.73 -2.41 8.57
N ALA A 103 -14.52 -3.51 9.30
CA ALA A 103 -15.55 -4.50 9.59
C ALA A 103 -15.50 -4.91 11.07
N LYS A 104 -16.62 -4.79 11.77
CA LYS A 104 -16.72 -5.19 13.18
C LYS A 104 -16.70 -6.71 13.28
N ALA A 105 -15.77 -7.26 14.06
CA ALA A 105 -15.75 -8.68 14.35
C ALA A 105 -16.88 -9.04 15.33
N SER A 106 -17.56 -10.16 15.07
CA SER A 106 -18.57 -10.73 15.99
C SER A 106 -17.95 -11.41 17.22
N GLY A 107 -16.62 -11.59 17.23
CA GLY A 107 -15.84 -12.21 18.29
C GLY A 107 -14.37 -11.82 18.17
N ASP A 108 -13.46 -12.75 18.45
CA ASP A 108 -12.02 -12.52 18.29
C ASP A 108 -11.66 -12.27 16.82
N VAL A 109 -11.11 -11.08 16.54
CA VAL A 109 -10.70 -10.62 15.23
C VAL A 109 -9.58 -11.46 14.63
N SER A 110 -8.80 -12.17 15.46
CA SER A 110 -7.76 -13.09 14.99
C SER A 110 -8.35 -14.25 14.16
N ASN A 111 -9.62 -14.60 14.40
CA ASN A 111 -10.35 -15.68 13.72
C ASN A 111 -11.41 -15.15 12.75
N PHE A 112 -11.78 -13.88 12.84
CA PHE A 112 -12.77 -13.26 11.99
C PHE A 112 -12.24 -13.15 10.55
N LYS A 113 -12.96 -13.68 9.57
CA LYS A 113 -12.57 -13.57 8.15
C LYS A 113 -13.11 -12.32 7.47
N GLY A 114 -14.21 -11.74 7.97
CA GLY A 114 -14.88 -10.60 7.33
C GLY A 114 -15.82 -11.01 6.20
N ASP A 115 -16.41 -12.20 6.27
CA ASP A 115 -17.41 -12.67 5.31
C ASP A 115 -18.76 -11.96 5.45
N GLY A 116 -19.49 -11.88 4.34
CA GLY A 116 -20.81 -11.26 4.28
C GLY A 116 -20.77 -9.73 4.20
N ASN A 117 -21.92 -9.11 4.43
CA ASN A 117 -22.10 -7.67 4.31
C ASN A 117 -21.74 -6.96 5.63
N VAL A 118 -20.45 -6.91 5.95
CA VAL A 118 -19.93 -6.39 7.23
C VAL A 118 -19.00 -5.19 7.09
N TRP A 119 -18.61 -4.86 5.85
CA TRP A 119 -17.65 -3.81 5.56
C TRP A 119 -18.33 -2.47 5.33
N PHE A 120 -17.79 -1.43 5.96
CA PHE A 120 -18.20 -0.05 5.73
C PHE A 120 -16.97 0.82 5.46
N LYS A 121 -17.08 1.77 4.54
CA LYS A 121 -16.00 2.69 4.19
C LYS A 121 -15.82 3.73 5.29
N VAL A 122 -14.58 4.02 5.66
CA VAL A 122 -14.24 5.04 6.68
C VAL A 122 -13.37 6.16 6.13
N TYR A 123 -12.74 5.95 4.98
CA TYR A 123 -11.88 6.94 4.33
C TYR A 123 -11.80 6.68 2.82
N GLU A 124 -11.64 7.76 2.05
CA GLU A 124 -11.43 7.72 0.61
C GLU A 124 -10.52 8.87 0.18
N GLU A 125 -9.58 8.59 -0.73
CA GLU A 125 -8.97 9.61 -1.58
C GLU A 125 -9.40 9.34 -3.02
N ALA A 126 -10.27 10.19 -3.55
CA ALA A 126 -10.84 10.05 -4.88
C ALA A 126 -9.95 10.69 -5.96
N ALA A 127 -10.12 10.22 -7.20
CA ALA A 127 -9.61 10.94 -8.36
C ALA A 127 -10.45 12.20 -8.61
N VAL A 128 -9.80 13.27 -9.08
CA VAL A 128 -10.47 14.50 -9.50
C VAL A 128 -10.47 14.53 -11.02
N ALA A 129 -11.66 14.67 -11.62
CA ALA A 129 -11.82 14.80 -13.06
C ALA A 129 -12.55 16.11 -13.40
N ASP A 130 -12.01 16.88 -14.34
CA ASP A 130 -12.57 18.18 -14.77
C ASP A 130 -13.19 18.14 -16.18
N GLY A 131 -13.29 16.93 -16.77
CA GLY A 131 -13.80 16.70 -18.13
C GLY A 131 -12.72 16.70 -19.21
N ASN A 132 -11.52 17.17 -18.89
CA ASN A 132 -10.37 17.20 -19.79
C ASN A 132 -9.20 16.37 -19.25
N THR A 133 -9.11 16.26 -17.94
CA THR A 133 -7.99 15.67 -17.21
C THR A 133 -8.46 14.85 -16.02
N ILE A 134 -7.61 13.92 -15.59
CA ILE A 134 -7.76 13.19 -14.34
C ILE A 134 -6.51 13.43 -13.51
N THR A 135 -6.69 13.90 -12.27
CA THR A 135 -5.65 14.03 -11.26
C THR A 135 -5.84 12.97 -10.18
N TRP A 136 -4.77 12.28 -9.85
CA TRP A 136 -4.75 11.22 -8.84
C TRP A 136 -4.14 11.73 -7.53
N PRO A 137 -4.72 11.39 -6.37
CA PRO A 137 -4.24 11.87 -5.07
C PRO A 137 -2.91 11.24 -4.64
N LYS A 138 -2.57 10.07 -5.19
CA LYS A 138 -1.28 9.38 -5.00
C LYS A 138 -0.68 9.05 -6.36
N SER A 139 0.57 9.43 -6.57
CA SER A 139 1.38 8.97 -7.71
C SER A 139 2.87 9.22 -7.44
N TYR A 140 3.73 8.28 -7.81
CA TYR A 140 5.15 8.61 -8.00
C TYR A 140 5.27 9.51 -9.22
N THR A 141 6.00 10.61 -9.11
CA THR A 141 6.40 11.39 -10.27
C THR A 141 7.47 10.61 -11.03
N TRP A 142 7.05 9.88 -12.05
CA TRP A 142 7.91 9.59 -13.19
C TRP A 142 7.23 10.26 -14.40
N GLU A 143 7.98 11.08 -15.12
CA GLU A 143 7.49 11.98 -16.17
C GLU A 143 7.05 11.19 -17.43
N PHE A 144 5.88 10.54 -17.49
CA PHE A 144 5.24 10.14 -18.78
C PHE A 144 4.09 11.11 -18.83
N SER A 145 4.30 12.16 -19.60
CA SER A 145 3.20 12.88 -20.20
C SER A 145 2.42 11.91 -21.09
N VAL A 146 1.47 11.17 -20.52
CA VAL A 146 0.33 10.66 -21.27
C VAL A 146 -0.58 11.86 -21.49
N LYS A 147 -0.79 12.26 -22.75
CA LYS A 147 -1.64 13.41 -23.09
C LYS A 147 -2.98 13.31 -22.35
N GLY A 148 -3.27 14.26 -21.46
CA GLY A 148 -4.53 14.35 -20.70
C GLY A 148 -4.49 13.81 -19.26
N ILE A 149 -3.36 13.27 -18.79
CA ILE A 149 -3.16 12.88 -17.38
C ILE A 149 -2.13 13.83 -16.77
N TYR A 150 -2.51 14.58 -15.74
CA TYR A 150 -1.62 15.51 -15.03
C TYR A 150 -1.38 14.99 -13.62
N PHE A 151 -0.10 14.95 -13.23
CA PHE A 151 0.34 14.51 -11.91
C PHE A 151 0.50 15.73 -11.01
N ASP A 152 0.05 15.63 -9.75
CA ASP A 152 0.50 16.56 -8.73
C ASP A 152 1.95 16.21 -8.39
N ALA A 153 2.87 17.05 -8.86
CA ALA A 153 4.29 16.85 -8.62
C ALA A 153 4.57 17.08 -7.12
N ASN A 154 5.30 16.14 -6.51
CA ASN A 154 5.82 16.17 -5.13
C ASN A 154 4.99 15.48 -4.06
N VAL A 155 4.74 14.17 -4.19
CA VAL A 155 4.41 13.40 -2.99
C VAL A 155 4.93 11.97 -3.05
N ASP A 156 6.18 11.78 -2.60
CA ASP A 156 6.64 10.49 -2.06
C ASP A 156 5.80 10.19 -0.81
N GLN A 157 4.60 9.64 -1.03
CA GLN A 157 3.68 9.29 0.05
C GLN A 157 3.76 7.78 0.26
N PRO A 158 4.58 7.33 1.23
CA PRO A 158 4.67 5.93 1.57
C PRO A 158 3.42 5.44 2.31
N GLY A 159 2.39 6.26 2.52
CA GLY A 159 1.24 5.83 3.32
C GLY A 159 0.06 6.78 3.28
N ILE A 160 -0.97 6.37 4.02
CA ILE A 160 -2.22 7.12 4.21
C ILE A 160 -2.49 7.19 5.71
N THR A 161 -2.95 8.35 6.19
CA THR A 161 -3.50 8.49 7.53
C THR A 161 -4.93 9.02 7.47
N PHE A 162 -5.77 8.56 8.39
CA PHE A 162 -7.17 8.94 8.53
C PHE A 162 -7.56 8.97 10.00
N THR A 163 -8.71 9.57 10.30
CA THR A 163 -9.25 9.58 11.66
C THR A 163 -10.25 8.45 11.82
N VAL A 164 -10.05 7.58 12.82
CA VAL A 164 -11.02 6.53 13.15
C VAL A 164 -12.36 7.20 13.50
N PRO A 165 -13.51 6.78 12.95
CA PRO A 165 -14.79 7.43 13.22
C PRO A 165 -15.09 7.55 14.72
N LYS A 166 -15.36 8.77 15.20
CA LYS A 166 -15.61 9.03 16.63
C LYS A 166 -16.82 8.27 17.18
N SER A 167 -17.81 8.01 16.35
CA SER A 167 -19.03 7.29 16.70
C SER A 167 -18.89 5.77 16.62
N LEU A 168 -17.70 5.25 16.30
CA LEU A 168 -17.49 3.82 16.14
C LEU A 168 -17.71 3.10 17.49
N PRO A 169 -18.63 2.13 17.57
CA PRO A 169 -18.85 1.40 18.83
C PRO A 169 -17.59 0.63 19.24
N ASN A 170 -17.35 0.51 20.55
CA ASN A 170 -16.26 -0.33 21.05
C ASN A 170 -16.37 -1.78 20.51
N GLY A 171 -15.22 -2.37 20.21
CA GLY A 171 -15.11 -3.73 19.68
C GLY A 171 -13.80 -3.94 18.94
N GLN A 172 -13.60 -5.16 18.45
CA GLN A 172 -12.50 -5.48 17.57
C GLN A 172 -12.94 -5.34 16.11
N TYR A 173 -12.04 -4.84 15.26
CA TYR A 173 -12.31 -4.55 13.86
C TYR A 173 -11.19 -5.05 12.98
N LEU A 174 -11.55 -5.53 11.78
CA LEU A 174 -10.59 -5.61 10.68
C LEU A 174 -10.57 -4.29 9.92
N GLY A 175 -9.38 -3.87 9.51
CA GLY A 175 -9.17 -2.85 8.49
C GLY A 175 -8.85 -3.50 7.15
N LYS A 176 -9.39 -2.95 6.07
CA LYS A 176 -9.00 -3.23 4.68
C LYS A 176 -8.59 -1.89 4.07
N TYR A 177 -7.49 -1.88 3.34
CA TYR A 177 -6.85 -0.68 2.78
C TYR A 177 -6.27 -0.99 1.40
#